data_AF-A0AAE3FKY5-F1
#
_entry.id   AF-A0AAE3FKY5-F1
#
_cell.length_a   1.000
_cell.length_b   1.000
_cell.length_c   1.000
_cell.angle_alpha   90.00
_cell.angle_beta   90.00
_cell.angle_gamma   90.00
#
_symmetry.space_group_name_H-M   'P 1'
#
loop_
_entity.id
_entity.type
_entity.pdbx_description
1 polymer ?
#
loop_
_entity_poly.entity_id
_entity_poly.type
_entity_poly.pdbx_seq_one_letter_code
_entity_poly.pdbx_strand_id
1 'polypeptide(L)'
;MYFDDIINASLLRSKYEEYERILSSNSILEIRVAVRDFLTFIRDIKAYVSGNLRAIIERQEKIAKELLLTIRIRYLIIFAYKAIVNRLVKSLVNAIKSFVSMLTA
;
A
#
# COMPACT_ATOMS: atom_id res chain seq x y z
N MET A 1 21.68 15.54 29.81
CA MET A 1 20.28 15.84 29.47
C MET A 1 20.14 16.38 28.04
N TYR A 2 20.87 17.43 27.63
CA TYR A 2 20.74 18.01 26.29
C TYR A 2 21.19 17.12 25.10
N PHE A 3 22.19 16.24 25.32
CA PHE A 3 22.76 15.42 24.25
C PHE A 3 21.85 14.25 23.82
N ASP A 4 21.16 13.61 24.78
CA ASP A 4 20.18 12.54 24.49
C ASP A 4 18.98 13.08 23.70
N ASP A 5 18.49 14.27 24.03
CA ASP A 5 17.35 14.88 23.34
C ASP A 5 17.71 15.27 21.89
N ILE A 6 18.94 15.78 21.65
CA ILE A 6 19.44 16.07 20.31
C ILE A 6 19.61 14.78 19.49
N ILE A 7 20.17 13.72 20.09
CA ILE A 7 20.33 12.43 19.43
C ILE A 7 18.95 11.86 19.06
N ASN A 8 17.97 11.89 19.98
CA ASN A 8 16.61 11.42 19.73
C ASN A 8 15.89 12.22 18.62
N ALA A 9 16.04 13.54 18.60
CA ALA A 9 15.46 14.36 17.55
C ALA A 9 16.10 14.10 16.17
N SER A 10 17.42 13.91 16.12
CA SER A 10 18.14 13.61 14.88
C SER A 10 17.79 12.23 14.31
N LEU A 11 17.63 11.22 15.18
CA LEU A 11 17.17 9.88 14.82
C LEU A 11 15.73 9.89 14.31
N LEU A 12 14.84 10.63 14.98
CA LEU A 12 13.45 10.79 14.56
C LEU A 12 13.38 11.41 13.16
N ARG A 13 14.12 12.50 12.94
CA ARG A 13 14.20 13.17 11.65
C ARG A 13 14.71 12.24 10.56
N SER A 14 15.81 11.55 10.82
CA SER A 14 16.39 10.59 9.86
C SER A 14 15.39 9.49 9.48
N LYS A 15 14.59 8.99 10.44
CA LYS A 15 13.53 8.01 10.16
C LYS A 15 12.42 8.58 9.29
N TYR A 16 11.99 9.82 9.53
CA TYR A 16 11.01 10.47 8.66
C TYR A 16 11.53 10.69 7.24
N GLU A 17 12.78 11.13 7.08
CA GLU A 17 13.44 11.31 5.78
C GLU A 17 13.60 9.97 5.04
N GLU A 18 13.87 8.88 5.77
CA GLU A 18 13.90 7.52 5.22
C GLU A 18 12.53 7.13 4.63
N TYR A 19 11.45 7.33 5.37
CA TYR A 19 10.09 7.05 4.89
C TYR A 19 9.72 7.92 3.69
N GLU A 20 10.03 9.21 3.70
CA GLU A 20 9.80 10.12 2.58
C GLU A 20 10.46 9.61 1.29
N ARG A 21 11.72 9.20 1.38
CA ARG A 21 12.47 8.65 0.24
C ARG A 21 11.84 7.38 -0.30
N ILE A 22 11.44 6.44 0.57
CA ILE A 22 10.83 5.17 0.13
C ILE A 22 9.42 5.39 -0.42
N LEU A 23 8.64 6.28 0.18
CA LEU A 23 7.30 6.64 -0.29
C LEU A 23 7.32 7.37 -1.64
N SER A 24 8.45 7.98 -1.99
CA SER A 24 8.70 8.55 -3.30
C SER A 24 9.09 7.52 -4.37
N SER A 25 9.19 6.23 -4.02
CA SER A 25 9.50 5.17 -4.98
C SER A 25 8.29 4.82 -5.85
N ASN A 26 8.52 4.33 -7.08
CA ASN A 26 7.45 3.87 -7.97
C ASN A 26 6.96 2.44 -7.65
N SER A 27 7.58 1.77 -6.67
CA SER A 27 7.29 0.38 -6.34
C SER A 27 6.18 0.29 -5.28
N ILE A 28 4.99 -0.14 -5.71
CA ILE A 28 3.85 -0.30 -4.79
C ILE A 28 4.11 -1.35 -3.71
N LEU A 29 4.98 -2.34 -3.98
CA LEU A 29 5.36 -3.32 -2.96
C LEU A 29 6.24 -2.67 -1.88
N GLU A 30 7.21 -1.86 -2.26
CA GLU A 30 8.06 -1.10 -1.33
C GLU A 30 7.24 -0.09 -0.54
N ILE A 31 6.38 0.69 -1.21
CA ILE A 31 5.45 1.62 -0.56
C ILE A 31 4.62 0.86 0.48
N ARG A 32 4.05 -0.30 0.14
CA ARG A 32 3.23 -1.08 1.07
C ARG A 32 4.02 -1.52 2.32
N VAL A 33 5.28 -1.91 2.16
CA VAL A 33 6.15 -2.29 3.28
C VAL A 33 6.46 -1.07 4.13
N ALA A 34 6.92 0.02 3.51
CA ALA A 34 7.25 1.27 4.19
C ALA A 34 6.06 1.84 4.98
N VAL A 35 4.85 1.83 4.42
CA VAL A 35 3.64 2.33 5.11
C VAL A 35 3.29 1.46 6.33
N ARG A 36 3.53 0.14 6.27
CA ARG A 36 3.29 -0.75 7.42
C ARG A 36 4.28 -0.47 8.54
N ASP A 37 5.55 -0.32 8.18
CA ASP A 37 6.61 -0.01 9.14
C ASP A 37 6.38 1.39 9.74
N PHE A 38 6.01 2.35 8.91
CA PHE A 38 5.63 3.70 9.34
C PHE A 38 4.47 3.69 10.33
N LEU A 39 3.41 2.90 10.10
CA LEU A 39 2.30 2.80 11.06
C LEU A 39 2.75 2.23 12.41
N THR A 40 3.71 1.31 12.41
CA THR A 40 4.28 0.76 13.65
C THR A 40 5.04 1.86 14.39
N PHE A 41 5.94 2.55 13.69
CA PHE A 41 6.69 3.68 14.21
C PHE A 41 5.79 4.79 14.75
N ILE A 42 4.77 5.21 14.00
CA ILE A 42 3.80 6.23 14.42
C ILE A 42 3.09 5.81 15.70
N ARG A 43 2.66 4.56 15.82
CA ARG A 43 2.00 4.07 17.03
C ARG A 43 2.91 4.18 18.25
N ASP A 44 4.18 3.88 18.08
CA ASP A 44 5.16 3.91 19.16
C ASP A 44 5.44 5.36 19.61
N ILE A 45 5.63 6.30 18.67
CA ILE A 45 5.89 7.72 19.02
C ILE A 45 4.64 8.45 19.53
N LYS A 46 3.45 8.05 19.09
CA LYS A 46 2.17 8.68 19.45
C LYS A 46 1.90 8.63 20.96
N ALA A 47 2.43 7.63 21.65
CA ALA A 47 2.33 7.51 23.11
C ALA A 47 3.07 8.64 23.86
N TYR A 48 4.06 9.26 23.23
CA TYR A 48 4.97 10.24 23.86
C TYR A 48 4.71 11.68 23.43
N VAL A 49 3.70 11.94 22.60
CA VAL A 49 3.39 13.27 22.05
C VAL A 49 2.00 13.78 22.44
N SER A 50 1.88 15.09 22.66
CA SER A 50 0.64 15.76 23.07
C SER A 50 0.31 16.99 22.22
N GLY A 51 -0.92 17.48 22.32
CA GLY A 51 -1.38 18.71 21.66
C GLY A 51 -1.29 18.65 20.13
N ASN A 52 -0.81 19.73 19.51
CA ASN A 52 -0.75 19.88 18.05
C ASN A 52 0.08 18.78 17.37
N LEU A 53 1.17 18.33 18.01
CA LEU A 53 2.03 17.29 17.44
C LEU A 53 1.30 15.94 17.34
N ARG A 54 0.48 15.62 18.34
CA ARG A 54 -0.37 14.43 18.31
C ARG A 54 -1.40 14.49 17.18
N ALA A 55 -2.02 15.65 16.95
CA ALA A 55 -2.98 15.81 15.86
C ALA A 55 -2.32 15.62 14.47
N ILE A 56 -1.08 16.11 14.29
CA ILE A 56 -0.30 15.89 13.06
C ILE A 56 -0.01 14.40 12.87
N ILE A 57 0.44 13.72 13.92
CA ILE A 57 0.72 12.28 13.88
C ILE A 57 -0.55 11.46 13.59
N GLU A 58 -1.68 11.82 14.18
CA GLU A 58 -2.98 11.18 13.90
C GLU A 58 -3.42 11.35 12.46
N ARG A 59 -3.18 12.53 11.87
CA ARG A 59 -3.43 12.76 10.45
C ARG A 59 -2.55 11.88 9.56
N GLN A 60 -1.25 11.76 9.88
CA GLN A 60 -0.33 10.87 9.17
C GLN A 60 -0.77 9.40 9.27
N GLU A 61 -1.19 8.96 10.47
CA GLU A 61 -1.72 7.62 10.71
C GLU A 61 -2.97 7.33 9.86
N LYS A 62 -3.89 8.29 9.78
CA LYS A 62 -5.11 8.17 8.96
C LYS A 62 -4.77 7.99 7.48
N ILE A 63 -3.89 8.85 6.94
CA ILE A 63 -3.45 8.79 5.54
C ILE A 63 -2.78 7.45 5.25
N ALA A 64 -1.89 6.98 6.13
CA ALA A 64 -1.20 5.70 5.98
C ALA A 64 -2.17 4.50 5.97
N LYS A 65 -3.18 4.51 6.84
CA LYS A 65 -4.25 3.49 6.85
C LYS A 65 -5.06 3.48 5.56
N GLU A 66 -5.47 4.65 5.08
CA GLU A 66 -6.19 4.81 3.81
C GLU A 66 -5.36 4.33 2.63
N LEU A 67 -4.05 4.63 2.62
CA LEU A 67 -3.14 4.17 1.58
C LEU A 67 -3.03 2.63 1.55
N LEU A 68 -2.87 1.98 2.71
CA LEU A 68 -2.87 0.50 2.77
C LEU A 68 -4.18 -0.11 2.28
N LEU A 69 -5.31 0.48 2.66
CA LEU A 69 -6.62 0.03 2.19
C LEU A 69 -6.71 0.15 0.66
N THR A 70 -6.30 1.28 0.11
CA THR A 70 -6.27 1.54 -1.34
C THR A 70 -5.40 0.51 -2.07
N ILE A 71 -4.20 0.21 -1.55
CA ILE A 71 -3.31 -0.81 -2.12
C ILE A 71 -3.98 -2.19 -2.09
N ARG A 72 -4.69 -2.56 -1.01
CA ARG A 72 -5.42 -3.83 -0.92
C ARG A 72 -6.55 -3.90 -1.95
N ILE A 73 -7.33 -2.82 -2.08
CA ILE A 73 -8.42 -2.72 -3.06
C ILE A 73 -7.87 -2.86 -4.49
N ARG A 74 -6.72 -2.24 -4.81
CA ARG A 74 -6.05 -2.42 -6.11
C ARG A 74 -5.86 -3.89 -6.46
N TYR A 75 -5.39 -4.71 -5.53
CA TYR A 75 -5.19 -6.14 -5.79
C TYR A 75 -6.51 -6.88 -6.01
N LEU A 76 -7.56 -6.54 -5.27
CA LEU A 76 -8.91 -7.11 -5.47
C LEU A 76 -9.46 -6.77 -6.87
N ILE A 77 -9.30 -5.51 -7.31
CA ILE A 77 -9.72 -5.07 -8.64
C ILE A 77 -8.96 -5.83 -9.73
N ILE A 78 -7.63 -5.93 -9.60
CA ILE A 78 -6.80 -6.67 -10.57
C ILE A 78 -7.21 -8.15 -10.62
N PHE A 79 -7.50 -8.76 -9.48
CA PHE A 79 -7.95 -10.13 -9.40
C PHE A 79 -9.30 -10.33 -10.11
N ALA A 80 -10.28 -9.48 -9.82
CA ALA A 80 -11.59 -9.52 -10.45
C ALA A 80 -11.48 -9.31 -11.98
N TYR A 81 -10.67 -8.35 -12.42
CA TYR A 81 -10.40 -8.10 -13.82
C TYR A 81 -9.84 -9.35 -14.53
N LYS A 82 -8.80 -9.98 -13.95
CA LYS A 82 -8.23 -11.21 -14.50
C LYS A 82 -9.25 -12.35 -14.59
N ALA A 83 -10.10 -12.50 -13.58
CA ALA A 83 -11.16 -13.52 -13.59
C ALA A 83 -12.17 -13.29 -14.73
N ILE A 84 -12.58 -12.04 -14.96
CA ILE A 84 -13.49 -11.68 -16.05
C ILE A 84 -12.85 -11.97 -17.41
N VAL A 85 -11.62 -11.51 -17.65
CA VAL A 85 -10.92 -11.75 -18.92
C VAL A 85 -10.78 -13.25 -19.19
N ASN A 86 -10.34 -14.03 -18.19
CA ASN A 86 -10.20 -15.47 -18.34
C ASN A 86 -11.52 -16.18 -18.67
N ARG A 87 -12.63 -15.74 -18.07
CA ARG A 87 -13.97 -16.25 -18.39
C ARG A 87 -14.32 -15.96 -19.84
N LEU A 88 -14.13 -14.71 -20.30
CA LEU A 88 -14.45 -14.32 -21.67
C LEU A 88 -13.60 -15.07 -22.69
N VAL A 89 -12.30 -15.22 -22.44
CA VAL A 89 -11.38 -16.00 -23.29
C VAL A 89 -11.87 -17.45 -23.40
N LYS A 90 -12.22 -18.09 -22.28
CA LYS A 90 -12.76 -19.47 -22.30
C LYS A 90 -14.06 -19.56 -23.10
N SER A 91 -14.99 -18.62 -22.88
CA SER A 91 -16.25 -18.58 -23.63
C SER A 91 -16.03 -18.46 -25.13
N LEU A 92 -15.11 -17.58 -25.54
CA LEU A 92 -14.77 -17.39 -26.95
C LEU A 92 -14.13 -18.63 -27.56
N VAL A 93 -13.17 -19.24 -26.86
CA VAL A 93 -12.53 -20.49 -27.32
C VAL A 93 -13.58 -21.59 -27.49
N ASN A 94 -14.53 -21.72 -26.57
CA ASN A 94 -15.59 -22.72 -26.68
C ASN A 94 -16.54 -22.44 -27.85
N ALA A 95 -16.89 -21.17 -28.09
CA ALA A 95 -17.71 -20.77 -29.24
C ALA A 95 -17.01 -21.11 -30.57
N ILE A 96 -15.71 -20.80 -30.68
CA ILE A 96 -14.89 -21.14 -31.86
C ILE A 96 -14.85 -22.65 -32.06
N LYS A 97 -14.57 -23.44 -31.02
CA LYS A 97 -14.53 -24.90 -31.11
C LYS A 97 -15.88 -25.49 -31.55
N SER A 98 -16.98 -24.96 -31.02
CA SER A 98 -18.33 -25.40 -31.38
C SER A 98 -18.58 -25.12 -32.86
N PHE A 99 -18.25 -23.92 -33.34
CA PHE A 99 -18.39 -23.56 -34.74
C PHE A 99 -17.53 -24.44 -35.66
N VAL A 100 -16.26 -24.67 -35.32
CA VAL A 100 -15.37 -25.54 -36.10
C VAL A 100 -15.91 -26.97 -36.17
N SER A 101 -16.44 -27.51 -35.07
CA SER A 101 -16.98 -28.87 -35.04
C SER A 101 -18.17 -29.06 -35.99
N MET A 102 -18.98 -28.02 -36.20
CA MET A 102 -20.10 -28.02 -37.14
C MET A 102 -19.65 -27.98 -38.61
N LEU A 103 -18.48 -27.41 -38.91
CA LEU A 103 -17.93 -27.38 -40.27
C LEU A 103 -17.29 -28.70 -40.68
N THR A 104 -16.87 -29.51 -39.70
CA THR A 104 -16.20 -30.80 -39.91
C THR A 104 -17.15 -32.00 -39.82
N ALA A 105 -18.43 -31.78 -39.49
CA ALA A 105 -19.48 -32.77 -39.46
C ALA A 105 -20.26 -32.78 -40.79
#